data_AF-A0A397SSY4-F1
#
_entry.id   AF-A0A397SSY4-F1
#
_cell.length_a   1.000
_cell.length_b   1.000
_cell.length_c   1.000
_cell.angle_alpha   90.00
_cell.angle_beta   90.00
_cell.angle_gamma   90.00
#
_symmetry.space_group_name_H-M   'P 1'
#
loop_
_entity.id
_entity.type
_entity.pdbx_description
1 polymer ?
#
loop_
_entity_poly.entity_id
_entity_poly.type
_entity_poly.pdbx_seq_one_letter_code
_entity_poly.pdbx_strand_id
1 'polypeptide(L)' 'MSYAKEGSLRKCLSNLVKFEWQYKLLLLKNIILGLKVIHESDLIHRDLHDGNILISDNY' A
#
# COMPACT_ATOMS: atom_id res chain seq x y z
N MET A 1 -1.08 2.74 -17.43
CA MET A 1 -0.83 2.39 -16.01
C MET A 1 0.10 3.43 -15.43
N SER A 2 -0.20 4.00 -14.27
CA SER A 2 0.74 4.90 -13.58
C SER A 2 1.95 4.10 -13.10
N TYR A 3 3.14 4.70 -13.18
CA TYR A 3 4.36 4.09 -12.68
C TYR A 3 4.55 4.45 -11.19
N ALA A 4 4.56 3.43 -10.34
CA ALA A 4 4.86 3.56 -8.91
C ALA A 4 6.39 3.61 -8.73
N LYS A 5 6.97 4.81 -8.72
CA LYS A 5 8.43 5.01 -8.76
C LYS A 5 9.14 4.51 -7.50
N GLU A 6 8.50 4.56 -6.34
CA GLU A 6 9.02 3.96 -5.09
C GLU A 6 8.94 2.42 -5.09
N GLY A 7 8.18 1.83 -6.02
CA GLY A 7 8.04 0.39 -6.17
C GLY A 7 7.13 -0.22 -5.10
N SER A 8 7.50 -1.39 -4.58
CA SER A 8 6.71 -2.13 -3.60
C SER A 8 6.95 -1.65 -2.16
N LEU A 9 5.93 -1.74 -1.30
CA LEU A 9 6.03 -1.48 0.14
C LEU A 9 7.21 -2.21 0.79
N ARG A 10 7.48 -3.46 0.39
CA ARG A 10 8.66 -4.23 0.84
C ARG A 10 9.99 -3.48 0.69
N LYS A 11 10.18 -2.77 -0.43
CA LYS A 11 11.40 -1.98 -0.71
C LYS A 11 11.47 -0.72 0.13
N CYS A 12 10.31 -0.17 0.50
CA CYS A 12 10.19 1.07 1.28
C CYS A 12 10.17 0.84 2.80
N LEU A 13 10.11 -0.40 3.28
CA LEU A 13 9.96 -0.73 4.71
C LEU A 13 11.00 -0.05 5.61
N SER A 14 12.27 -0.02 5.20
CA SER A 14 13.35 0.62 5.97
C SER A 14 13.17 2.13 6.12
N ASN A 15 12.54 2.79 5.15
CA ASN A 15 12.24 4.22 5.19
C ASN A 15 10.98 4.48 6.03
N LEU A 16 9.96 3.64 5.87
CA LEU A 16 8.72 3.70 6.65
C LEU A 16 8.95 3.59 8.15
N VAL A 17 9.93 2.80 8.61
CA VAL A 17 10.27 2.73 10.03
C VAL A 17 10.60 4.11 10.60
N LYS A 18 11.24 4.97 9.81
CA LYS A 18 11.65 6.33 10.19
C LYS A 18 10.50 7.34 10.18
N PHE A 19 9.36 7.01 9.58
CA PHE A 19 8.23 7.92 9.49
C PHE A 19 7.43 7.97 10.79
N GLU A 20 6.77 9.10 11.00
CA GLU A 20 5.82 9.26 12.08
C GLU A 20 4.67 8.24 11.94
N TRP A 21 4.09 7.85 13.07
CA TRP A 21 3.06 6.81 13.11
C TRP A 21 1.78 7.23 12.35
N GLN A 22 1.52 8.53 12.23
CA GLN A 22 0.38 9.08 11.47
C GLN A 22 0.45 8.68 10.00
N TYR A 23 1.64 8.71 9.39
CA TYR A 23 1.83 8.25 8.01
C TYR A 23 1.59 6.75 7.87
N LYS A 24 2.01 5.96 8.87
CA LYS A 24 1.77 4.51 8.89
C LYS A 24 0.27 4.19 8.94
N LEU A 25 -0.50 4.97 9.71
CA LEU A 25 -1.95 4.83 9.74
C LEU A 25 -2.61 5.27 8.43
N LEU A 26 -2.13 6.34 7.80
CA LEU A 26 -2.63 6.77 6.50
C LEU A 26 -2.40 5.69 5.42
N LEU A 27 -1.20 5.10 5.40
CA LEU A 27 -0.88 3.98 4.52
C LEU A 27 -1.81 2.79 4.77
N LEU A 28 -2.04 2.41 6.02
CA LEU A 28 -2.95 1.32 6.38
C LEU A 28 -4.38 1.60 5.93
N LYS A 29 -4.87 2.83 6.14
CA LYS A 29 -6.19 3.27 5.66
C LYS A 29 -6.31 3.11 4.15
N ASN A 30 -5.29 3.50 3.40
CA ASN A 30 -5.29 3.38 1.93
C ASN A 30 -5.30 1.91 1.47
N ILE A 31 -4.53 1.03 2.12
CA ILE A 31 -4.57 -0.42 1.85
C ILE A 31 -5.97 -0.99 2.10
N ILE A 32 -6.60 -0.63 3.23
CA ILE A 32 -7.96 -1.07 3.58
C ILE A 32 -8.97 -0.57 2.54
N LEU A 33 -8.86 0.68 2.09
CA LEU A 33 -9.74 1.22 1.05
C LEU A 33 -9.58 0.47 -0.28
N GLY A 34 -8.36 0.15 -0.70
CA GLY A 34 -8.11 -0.66 -1.89
C GLY A 34 -8.73 -2.06 -1.79
N LEU A 35 -8.57 -2.73 -0.64
CA LEU A 35 -9.20 -4.02 -0.39
C LEU A 35 -10.73 -3.95 -0.38
N LYS A 36 -11.29 -2.89 0.20
CA LYS A 36 -12.74 -2.65 0.19
C LYS A 36 -13.27 -2.60 -1.24
N VAL A 37 -12.61 -1.86 -2.13
CA VAL A 37 -13.01 -1.78 -3.55
C VAL A 37 -12.97 -3.15 -4.25
N ILE A 38 -11.93 -3.96 -3.96
CA ILE A 38 -11.83 -5.33 -4.50
C ILE A 38 -13.00 -6.18 -3.99
N HIS A 39 -13.28 -6.14 -2.68
CA HIS A 39 -14.35 -6.94 -2.07
C HIS A 39 -15.75 -6.47 -2.51
N GLU A 40 -15.98 -5.17 -2.69
CA GLU A 40 -17.24 -4.63 -3.24
C GLU A 40 -17.47 -5.03 -4.70
N SER A 41 -16.44 -5.52 -5.38
CA SER A 41 -16.51 -6.07 -6.74
C SER A 41 -16.69 -7.60 -6.74
N ASP A 42 -17.02 -8.23 -5.60
CA ASP A 42 -17.09 -9.68 -5.39
C ASP A 42 -15.77 -10.43 -5.70
N LEU A 43 -14.64 -9.73 -5.61
CA LEU A 43 -13.30 -10.29 -5.82
C LEU A 43 -12.55 -10.46 -4.50
N ILE A 44 -11.54 -11.32 -4.51
CA ILE A 44 -10.60 -11.53 -3.40
C ILE A 44 -9.19 -11.33 -3.96
N HIS A 45 -8.34 -10.55 -3.30
CA HIS A 45 -6.97 -10.28 -3.78
C HIS A 45 -6.11 -11.55 -3.88
N ARG A 46 -6.30 -12.52 -2.97
CA ARG A 46 -5.65 -13.85 -2.88
C ARG A 46 -4.13 -13.88 -2.66
N ASP A 47 -3.41 -12.81 -2.99
CA ASP A 47 -1.95 -12.72 -2.81
C ASP A 47 -1.53 -11.37 -2.19
N LEU A 48 -2.23 -10.97 -1.12
CA LEU A 48 -1.95 -9.69 -0.47
C LEU A 48 -0.73 -9.82 0.44
N HIS A 49 0.36 -9.17 0.06
CA HIS A 49 1.56 -9.01 0.87
C HIS A 49 2.30 -7.71 0.52
N ASP A 50 3.25 -7.30 1.34
CA ASP A 50 4.10 -6.11 1.18
C ASP A 50 4.81 -5.98 -0.19
N GLY A 51 5.09 -7.09 -0.87
CA GLY A 51 5.62 -7.09 -2.24
C GLY A 51 4.62 -6.66 -3.33
N ASN A 52 3.31 -6.79 -3.07
CA ASN A 52 2.23 -6.52 -4.03
C ASN A 52 1.49 -5.20 -3.73
N ILE A 53 1.95 -4.45 -2.72
CA ILE A 53 1.45 -3.12 -2.42
C ILE A 53 2.42 -2.11 -3.05
N LEU A 54 1.96 -1.32 -4.02
CA LEU A 54 2.78 -0.32 -4.70
C LEU A 54 2.67 1.05 -4.02
N ILE A 55 3.80 1.75 -3.92
CA ILE A 55 3.93 3.09 -3.34
C ILE A 55 4.22 4.10 -4.45
N SER A 56 3.48 5.20 -4.48
CA SER A 56 3.72 6.33 -5.40
C SER A 56 4.44 7.47 -4.68
N ASP A 57 4.94 8.44 -5.46
CA ASP A 57 5.75 9.57 -5.01
C ASP A 57 5.06 10.53 -4.02
N ASN A 58 3.77 10.31 -3.72
CA ASN A 58 3.01 11.16 -2.81
C ASN A 58 2.85 10.48 -1.45
N TYR A 59 3.73 10.86 -0.54
CA TYR A 59 3.62 10.61 0.89
C TYR A 59 2.48 11.40 1.54
#